data_AF-A0A819J721-F1
#
_entry.id   AF-A0A819J721-F1
#
_cell.length_a   1.000
_cell.length_b   1.000
_cell.length_c   1.000
_cell.angle_alpha   90.00
_cell.angle_beta   90.00
_cell.angle_gamma   90.00
#
_symmetry.space_group_name_H-M   'P 1'
#
loop_
_entity.id
_entity.type
_entity.pdbx_description
1 polymer ?
#
loop_
_entity_poly.entity_id
_entity_poly.type
_entity_poly.pdbx_seq_one_letter_code
_entity_poly.pdbx_strand_id
1 'polypeptide(L)'
;MPIKIRIRSLFTKLKKLLQELNLFNSGSNDVVKIKNEKRSTRLYLILLIISTIILTFYYCIIPFLNTVIVPSPSFNEYSTLIKYPTLKCPCSNIVIEYNKFLEIEPLYHELCQSDLVSDKWINYLFTLYEQNRMNSNPSDFRRTGAFQF
;
A
#
# COMPACT_ATOMS: atom_id res chain seq x y z
N MET A 1 50.18 -27.33 -13.82
CA MET A 1 50.70 -26.44 -14.90
C MET A 1 50.04 -26.80 -16.26
N PRO A 2 48.80 -26.37 -16.58
CA PRO A 2 48.43 -26.24 -18.02
C PRO A 2 47.43 -25.14 -18.41
N ILE A 3 46.67 -24.56 -17.46
CA ILE A 3 45.52 -23.69 -17.76
C ILE A 3 45.94 -22.34 -18.37
N LYS A 4 47.00 -21.73 -17.83
CA LYS A 4 47.52 -20.44 -18.33
C LYS A 4 47.95 -20.50 -19.80
N ILE A 5 48.48 -21.64 -20.25
CA ILE A 5 48.93 -21.86 -21.64
C ILE A 5 47.72 -21.98 -22.58
N ARG A 6 46.69 -22.73 -22.17
CA ARG A 6 45.42 -22.83 -22.93
C ARG A 6 44.68 -21.51 -23.04
N ILE A 7 44.64 -20.73 -21.96
CA ILE A 7 44.02 -19.38 -21.99
C ILE A 7 44.78 -18.48 -22.97
N ARG A 8 46.12 -18.49 -22.93
CA ARG A 8 46.95 -17.70 -23.85
C ARG A 8 46.74 -18.11 -25.32
N SER A 9 46.58 -19.40 -25.60
CA SER A 9 46.30 -19.87 -26.97
C SER A 9 44.89 -19.52 -27.45
N LEU A 10 43.90 -19.45 -26.56
CA LEU A 10 42.55 -18.98 -26.88
C LEU A 10 42.55 -17.48 -27.21
N PHE A 11 43.22 -16.65 -26.40
CA PHE A 11 43.32 -15.21 -26.66
C PHE A 11 44.02 -14.90 -27.99
N THR A 12 45.05 -15.66 -28.35
CA THR A 12 45.75 -15.47 -29.64
C THR A 12 44.87 -15.86 -30.83
N LYS A 13 44.13 -16.97 -30.74
CA LYS A 13 43.13 -17.36 -31.76
C LYS A 13 42.02 -16.33 -31.90
N LEU A 14 41.47 -15.85 -30.78
CA LEU A 14 40.42 -14.83 -30.77
C LEU A 14 40.92 -13.50 -31.36
N LYS A 15 42.13 -13.07 -31.00
CA LYS A 15 42.75 -11.87 -31.56
C LYS A 15 42.91 -11.98 -33.08
N LYS A 16 43.33 -13.15 -33.58
CA LYS A 16 43.46 -13.39 -35.02
C LYS A 16 42.10 -13.32 -35.72
N LEU A 17 41.09 -13.99 -35.18
CA LEU A 17 39.71 -13.91 -35.70
C LEU A 17 39.19 -12.48 -35.74
N LEU A 18 39.37 -11.70 -34.67
CA LEU A 18 38.96 -10.30 -34.61
C LEU A 18 39.72 -9.39 -35.60
N GLN A 19 40.98 -9.71 -35.91
CA GLN A 19 41.78 -8.96 -36.89
C GLN A 19 41.39 -9.28 -38.34
N GLU A 20 40.97 -10.52 -38.60
CA GLU A 20 40.54 -10.99 -39.92
C GLU A 20 39.07 -10.72 -40.21
N LEU A 21 38.27 -10.44 -39.17
CA LEU A 21 36.85 -10.14 -39.30
C LEU A 21 36.60 -8.92 -40.21
N ASN A 22 35.73 -9.11 -41.19
CA ASN A 22 35.20 -8.07 -42.05
C ASN A 22 33.69 -8.29 -42.22
N LEU A 23 32.88 -7.62 -41.39
CA LEU A 23 31.42 -7.76 -41.41
C LEU A 23 30.81 -7.11 -42.66
N PHE A 24 31.45 -6.09 -43.20
CA PHE A 24 30.98 -5.33 -44.36
C PHE A 24 31.65 -5.79 -45.67
N ASN A 25 32.02 -7.06 -45.77
CA ASN A 25 32.70 -7.61 -46.94
C ASN A 25 31.83 -7.49 -48.20
N SER A 26 32.27 -6.68 -49.17
CA SER A 26 31.56 -6.52 -50.44
C SER A 26 32.07 -7.44 -51.56
N GLY A 27 33.05 -8.31 -51.29
CA GLY A 27 33.67 -9.19 -52.30
C GLY A 27 34.52 -8.45 -53.33
N SER A 28 34.90 -7.20 -53.06
CA SER A 28 35.71 -6.38 -53.95
C SER A 28 37.19 -6.72 -53.86
N ASN A 29 37.89 -6.65 -54.99
CA ASN A 29 39.35 -6.80 -55.07
C ASN A 29 40.11 -5.48 -54.82
N ASP A 30 39.41 -4.37 -54.58
CA ASP A 30 40.02 -3.08 -54.30
C ASP A 30 40.55 -3.02 -52.85
N VAL A 31 41.86 -2.83 -52.73
CA VAL A 31 42.59 -2.75 -51.46
C VAL A 31 42.08 -1.60 -50.58
N VAL A 32 41.72 -0.46 -51.17
CA VAL A 32 41.21 0.71 -50.43
C VAL A 32 39.85 0.38 -49.83
N LYS A 33 38.99 -0.28 -50.63
CA LYS A 33 37.65 -0.68 -50.20
C LYS A 33 37.73 -1.70 -49.06
N ILE A 34 38.55 -2.75 -49.19
CA ILE A 34 38.76 -3.76 -48.12
C ILE A 34 39.25 -3.10 -46.82
N LYS A 35 40.16 -2.12 -46.91
CA LYS A 35 40.67 -1.40 -45.74
C LYS A 35 39.57 -0.61 -45.03
N ASN A 36 38.69 0.06 -45.80
CA ASN A 36 37.56 0.80 -45.26
C ASN A 36 36.52 -0.14 -44.62
N GLU A 37 36.21 -1.27 -45.25
CA GLU A 37 35.28 -2.26 -44.69
C GLU A 37 35.76 -2.84 -43.35
N LYS A 38 37.06 -3.17 -43.26
CA LYS A 38 37.68 -3.59 -41.99
C LYS A 38 37.64 -2.49 -40.93
N ARG A 39 37.85 -1.23 -41.30
CA ARG A 39 37.75 -0.09 -40.37
C ARG A 39 36.32 0.10 -39.88
N SER A 40 35.34 0.05 -40.77
CA SER A 40 33.92 0.11 -40.44
C SER A 40 33.50 -1.04 -39.52
N THR A 41 33.99 -2.26 -39.77
CA THR A 41 33.76 -3.43 -38.91
C THR A 41 34.24 -3.17 -37.48
N ARG A 42 35.45 -2.60 -37.32
CA ARG A 42 36.00 -2.25 -36.00
C ARG A 42 35.16 -1.19 -35.29
N LEU A 43 34.78 -0.13 -36.01
CA LEU A 43 33.94 0.94 -35.45
C LEU A 43 32.58 0.39 -35.02
N TYR A 44 31.94 -0.43 -35.85
CA TYR A 44 30.67 -1.07 -35.53
C TYR A 44 30.76 -1.92 -34.25
N LEU A 45 31.77 -2.79 -34.14
CA LEU A 45 31.95 -3.62 -32.94
C LEU A 45 32.19 -2.78 -31.68
N ILE A 46 32.98 -1.71 -31.77
CA ILE A 46 33.22 -0.80 -30.64
C ILE A 46 31.89 -0.15 -30.20
N LEU A 47 31.13 0.39 -31.16
CA LEU A 47 29.84 1.01 -30.87
C LEU A 47 28.83 0.01 -30.29
N LEU A 48 28.80 -1.21 -30.84
CA LEU A 48 27.94 -2.29 -30.35
C LEU A 48 28.29 -2.62 -28.89
N ILE A 49 29.57 -2.84 -28.58
CA ILE A 49 30.03 -3.12 -27.21
C ILE A 49 29.66 -1.95 -26.27
N ILE A 50 29.93 -0.70 -26.66
CA ILE A 50 29.57 0.48 -25.86
C ILE A 50 28.05 0.51 -25.60
N SER A 51 27.23 0.32 -26.63
CA SER A 51 25.77 0.33 -26.49
C SER A 51 25.28 -0.76 -25.53
N THR A 52 25.83 -1.97 -25.62
CA THR A 52 25.48 -3.08 -24.74
C THR A 52 25.91 -2.85 -23.30
N ILE A 53 27.08 -2.23 -23.07
CA ILE A 53 27.55 -1.84 -21.74
C ILE A 53 26.59 -0.81 -21.14
N ILE A 54 26.20 0.23 -21.90
CA ILE A 54 25.27 1.25 -21.43
C ILE A 54 23.93 0.62 -21.04
N LEU A 55 23.36 -0.25 -21.88
CA LEU A 55 22.10 -0.94 -21.59
C LEU A 55 22.19 -1.83 -20.35
N THR A 56 23.29 -2.57 -20.21
CA THR A 56 23.52 -3.44 -19.05
C THR A 56 23.65 -2.60 -17.79
N PHE A 57 24.42 -1.52 -17.83
CA PHE A 57 24.60 -0.62 -16.70
C PHE A 57 23.29 0.05 -16.28
N TYR A 58 22.49 0.49 -17.26
CA TYR A 58 21.14 1.01 -17.01
C TYR A 58 20.28 -0.02 -16.28
N TYR A 59 20.27 -1.27 -16.74
CA TYR A 59 19.51 -2.35 -16.09
C TYR A 59 20.01 -2.64 -14.67
N CYS A 60 21.33 -2.61 -14.44
CA CYS A 60 21.92 -2.78 -13.12
C CYS A 60 21.59 -1.63 -12.15
N ILE A 61 21.41 -0.40 -12.66
CA ILE A 61 21.07 0.76 -11.83
C ILE A 61 19.59 0.77 -11.44
N ILE A 62 18.69 0.26 -12.29
CA ILE A 62 17.26 0.21 -11.96
C ILE A 62 17.11 -0.55 -10.64
N PRO A 63 16.73 0.12 -9.54
CA PRO A 63 16.55 -0.56 -8.27
C PRO A 63 15.38 -1.52 -8.44
N PHE A 64 15.61 -2.79 -8.13
CA PHE A 64 14.52 -3.76 -8.05
C PHE A 64 13.58 -3.28 -6.95
N LEU A 65 12.37 -2.85 -7.33
CA LEU A 65 11.35 -2.42 -6.37
C LEU A 65 10.83 -3.66 -5.63
N ASN A 66 11.52 -4.05 -4.57
CA ASN A 66 11.07 -5.13 -3.70
C ASN A 66 9.90 -4.62 -2.87
N THR A 67 8.71 -5.15 -3.18
CA THR A 67 7.50 -4.85 -2.40
C THR A 67 7.51 -5.75 -1.17
N VAL A 68 7.79 -5.19 0.00
CA VAL A 68 7.75 -5.92 1.27
C VAL A 68 6.34 -5.86 1.82
N ILE A 69 5.72 -7.01 2.06
CA ILE A 69 4.39 -7.11 2.69
C ILE A 69 4.62 -7.34 4.19
N VAL A 70 4.14 -6.41 5.01
CA VAL A 70 4.16 -6.55 6.48
C VAL A 70 2.73 -6.84 6.95
N PRO A 71 2.40 -8.11 7.25
CA PRO A 71 1.07 -8.45 7.77
C PRO A 71 0.94 -7.98 9.22
N SER A 72 -0.15 -7.27 9.54
CA SER A 72 -0.52 -6.86 10.90
C SER A 72 0.62 -6.21 11.71
N PRO A 73 1.15 -5.04 11.27
CA PRO A 73 2.22 -4.37 11.98
C PRO A 73 1.77 -3.94 13.39
N SER A 74 2.69 -3.99 14.36
CA SER A 74 2.48 -3.35 15.66
C SER A 74 2.35 -1.83 15.52
N PHE A 75 1.79 -1.16 16.53
CA PHE A 75 1.63 0.29 16.52
C PHE A 75 2.96 1.03 16.34
N ASN A 76 4.03 0.57 17.01
CA ASN A 76 5.36 1.17 16.87
C ASN A 76 5.94 0.98 15.45
N GLU A 77 5.75 -0.19 14.85
CA GLU A 77 6.18 -0.45 13.48
C GLU A 77 5.42 0.43 12.49
N TYR A 78 4.09 0.52 12.64
CA TYR A 78 3.25 1.41 11.83
C TYR A 78 3.69 2.87 11.95
N SER A 79 3.92 3.36 13.17
CA SER A 79 4.37 4.74 13.40
C SER A 79 5.74 5.04 12.77
N THR A 80 6.55 4.01 12.55
CA THR A 80 7.85 4.16 11.87
C THR A 80 7.69 4.11 10.36
N LEU A 81 6.82 3.22 9.86
CA LEU A 81 6.58 2.99 8.44
C LEU A 81 5.77 4.12 7.76
N ILE A 82 4.86 4.78 8.48
CA ILE A 82 4.03 5.86 7.93
C ILE A 82 4.84 7.07 7.42
N LYS A 83 6.11 7.19 7.84
CA LYS A 83 7.04 8.23 7.38
C LYS A 83 7.44 8.08 5.92
N TYR A 84 7.22 6.91 5.30
CA TYR A 84 7.57 6.65 3.91
C TYR A 84 6.39 6.98 2.98
N PRO A 85 6.53 7.93 2.04
CA PRO A 85 5.46 8.36 1.15
C PRO A 85 5.03 7.29 0.12
N THR A 86 5.83 6.24 -0.06
CA THR A 86 5.56 5.12 -0.95
C THR A 86 4.76 4.00 -0.28
N LEU A 87 4.46 4.12 1.02
CA LEU A 87 3.72 3.11 1.77
C LEU A 87 2.26 3.05 1.27
N LYS A 88 1.83 1.87 0.84
CA LYS A 88 0.42 1.58 0.55
C LYS A 88 -0.16 0.79 1.71
N CYS A 89 -1.06 1.41 2.47
CA CYS A 89 -1.83 0.76 3.51
C CYS A 89 -3.23 0.43 2.98
N PRO A 90 -3.48 -0.79 2.47
CA PRO A 90 -4.85 -1.23 2.24
C PRO A 90 -5.55 -1.30 3.61
N CYS A 91 -6.62 -0.52 3.80
CA CYS A 91 -7.48 -0.67 4.97
C CYS A 91 -8.14 -2.05 4.89
N SER A 92 -7.72 -2.98 5.75
CA SER A 92 -8.27 -4.34 5.76
C SER A 92 -9.74 -4.36 6.22
N ASN A 93 -10.15 -3.40 7.05
CA ASN A 93 -11.54 -3.24 7.50
C ASN A 93 -11.88 -1.75 7.60
N ILE A 94 -12.62 -1.23 6.63
CA ILE A 94 -13.21 0.12 6.72
C ILE A 94 -14.29 0.16 7.82
N VAL A 95 -14.85 -1.00 8.15
CA VAL A 95 -15.88 -1.18 9.17
C VAL A 95 -15.34 -2.15 10.21
N ILE A 96 -15.06 -1.64 11.41
CA ILE A 96 -14.78 -2.46 12.58
C ILE A 96 -16.10 -2.54 13.35
N GLU A 97 -16.57 -3.75 13.63
CA GLU A 97 -17.77 -3.94 14.45
C GLU A 97 -17.57 -3.32 15.84
N TYR A 98 -18.57 -2.61 16.35
CA TYR A 98 -18.48 -1.85 17.61
C TYR A 98 -18.10 -2.75 18.80
N ASN A 99 -18.61 -3.97 18.82
CA ASN A 99 -18.30 -5.01 19.81
C ASN A 99 -16.82 -5.45 19.84
N LYS A 100 -16.01 -5.13 18.83
CA LYS A 100 -14.57 -5.49 18.79
C LYS A 100 -13.68 -4.53 19.57
N PHE A 101 -14.14 -3.31 19.84
CA PHE A 101 -13.36 -2.30 20.56
C PHE A 101 -14.12 -1.67 21.73
N LEU A 102 -15.42 -1.91 21.84
CA LEU A 102 -16.23 -1.43 22.93
C LEU A 102 -17.14 -2.56 23.45
N GLU A 103 -16.87 -2.98 24.68
CA GLU A 103 -17.73 -3.86 25.45
C GLU A 103 -18.38 -3.01 26.55
N ILE A 104 -19.69 -2.79 26.43
CA ILE A 104 -20.47 -2.11 27.47
C ILE A 104 -21.30 -3.18 28.16
N GLU A 105 -20.97 -3.46 29.42
CA GLU A 105 -21.81 -4.24 30.32
C GLU A 105 -22.53 -3.28 31.29
N PRO A 106 -23.69 -2.72 30.88
CA PRO A 106 -24.40 -1.77 31.74
C PRO A 106 -24.99 -2.49 32.94
N LEU A 107 -24.58 -2.09 34.13
CA LEU A 107 -25.17 -2.54 35.38
C LEU A 107 -26.31 -1.58 35.73
N TYR A 108 -27.53 -1.96 35.34
CA TYR A 108 -28.73 -1.20 35.65
C TYR A 108 -29.09 -1.38 37.13
N HIS A 109 -29.23 -0.27 37.85
CA HIS A 109 -29.77 -0.29 39.20
C HIS A 109 -31.29 -0.48 39.13
N GLU A 110 -31.85 -1.36 39.97
CA GLU A 110 -33.29 -1.59 40.00
C GLU A 110 -34.04 -0.31 40.38
N LEU A 111 -34.88 0.19 39.46
CA LEU A 111 -35.82 1.29 39.75
C LEU A 111 -36.80 0.91 40.86
N CYS A 112 -36.95 -0.38 41.17
CA CYS A 112 -37.86 -0.93 42.17
C CYS A 112 -37.55 -0.50 43.62
N GLN A 113 -36.35 0.04 43.88
CA GLN A 113 -35.96 0.62 45.17
C GLN A 113 -35.97 2.15 45.17
N SER A 114 -36.32 2.78 44.05
CA SER A 114 -36.40 4.23 43.95
C SER A 114 -37.64 4.74 44.66
N ASP A 115 -37.52 5.87 45.35
CA ASP A 115 -38.68 6.59 45.89
C ASP A 115 -39.71 6.91 44.80
N LEU A 116 -39.30 6.98 43.53
CA LEU A 116 -40.16 7.24 42.37
C LEU A 116 -41.16 6.13 42.05
N VAL A 117 -40.94 4.90 42.53
CA VAL A 117 -41.92 3.81 42.40
C VAL A 117 -42.63 3.50 43.72
N SER A 118 -42.31 4.24 44.79
CA SER A 118 -42.96 4.05 46.08
C SER A 118 -44.42 4.47 46.02
N ASP A 119 -45.27 3.76 46.78
CA ASP A 119 -46.68 4.14 46.95
C ASP A 119 -46.82 5.58 47.45
N LYS A 120 -45.87 6.06 48.24
CA LYS A 120 -45.83 7.43 48.74
C LYS A 120 -45.71 8.45 47.60
N TRP A 121 -44.80 8.23 46.67
CA TRP A 121 -44.61 9.10 45.52
C TRP A 121 -45.78 9.02 44.54
N ILE A 122 -46.26 7.80 44.27
CA ILE A 122 -47.43 7.56 43.43
C ILE A 122 -48.66 8.30 44.01
N ASN A 123 -48.92 8.15 45.30
CA ASN A 123 -50.02 8.85 45.98
C ASN A 123 -49.83 10.37 45.99
N TYR A 124 -48.61 10.85 46.19
CA TYR A 124 -48.30 12.28 46.09
C TYR A 124 -48.64 12.83 44.70
N LEU A 125 -48.24 12.14 43.63
CA LEU A 125 -48.58 12.52 42.26
C LEU A 125 -50.09 12.52 42.01
N PHE A 126 -50.81 11.51 42.49
CA PHE A 126 -52.27 11.47 42.39
C PHE A 126 -52.94 12.62 43.15
N THR A 127 -52.47 12.95 44.35
CA THR A 127 -53.02 14.09 45.10
C THR A 127 -52.76 15.43 44.42
N LEU A 128 -51.56 15.62 43.85
CA LEU A 128 -51.24 16.80 43.06
C LEU A 128 -52.09 16.88 41.80
N TYR A 129 -52.32 15.74 41.13
CA TYR A 129 -53.17 15.69 39.96
C TYR A 129 -54.60 16.09 40.29
N GLU A 130 -55.21 15.54 41.34
CA GLU A 130 -56.58 15.87 41.73
C GLU A 130 -56.73 17.32 42.25
N GLN A 131 -55.74 17.84 42.97
CA GLN A 131 -55.71 19.26 43.37
C GLN A 131 -55.59 20.20 42.17
N ASN A 132 -54.72 19.87 41.21
CA ASN A 132 -54.57 20.67 39.99
C ASN A 132 -55.73 20.47 39.03
N ARG A 133 -56.44 19.33 39.06
CA ARG A 133 -57.65 19.09 38.24
C ARG A 133 -58.77 20.07 38.57
N MET A 134 -58.88 20.48 39.84
CA MET A 134 -59.85 21.48 40.30
C MET A 134 -59.46 22.92 39.90
N ASN A 135 -58.17 23.19 39.65
CA ASN A 135 -57.61 24.52 39.37
C ASN A 135 -57.07 24.70 37.93
N SER A 136 -57.21 23.69 37.06
CA SER A 136 -56.61 23.69 35.72
C SER A 136 -57.59 24.08 34.63
N ASN A 137 -57.08 24.82 33.65
CA ASN A 137 -57.84 25.28 32.50
C ASN A 137 -58.32 24.06 31.67
N PRO A 138 -59.64 23.94 31.39
CA PRO A 138 -60.18 22.83 30.59
C PRO A 138 -59.63 22.76 29.15
N SER A 139 -58.94 23.78 28.65
CA SER A 139 -58.27 23.77 27.34
C SER A 139 -56.82 23.25 27.34
N ASP A 140 -56.30 22.75 28.47
CA ASP A 140 -54.94 22.18 28.53
C ASP A 140 -54.85 20.89 27.68
N PHE A 141 -54.10 20.98 26.57
CA PHE A 141 -53.91 19.89 25.61
C PHE A 141 -53.30 18.62 26.23
N ARG A 142 -52.61 18.73 27.36
CA ARG A 142 -52.06 17.56 28.08
C ARG A 142 -53.17 16.69 28.69
N ARG A 143 -54.37 17.23 28.92
CA ARG A 143 -55.55 16.48 29.38
C ARG A 143 -56.34 15.86 28.23
N THR A 144 -56.41 16.52 27.09
CA THR A 144 -57.25 16.08 25.96
C THR A 144 -56.48 15.25 24.93
N GLY A 145 -55.15 15.32 24.89
CA GLY A 145 -54.33 14.64 23.89
C GLY A 145 -54.48 13.12 23.86
N ALA A 146 -54.74 12.49 25.02
CA ALA A 146 -54.99 11.04 25.10
C ALA A 146 -56.39 10.63 24.58
N PHE A 147 -57.32 11.58 24.43
CA PHE A 147 -58.67 11.37 23.92
C PHE A 147 -58.88 11.94 22.50
N GLN A 148 -57.80 12.42 21.87
CA GLN A 148 -57.81 13.00 20.52
C GLN A 148 -57.44 11.99 19.42
N PHE A 149 -57.34 10.70 19.77
CA PHE A 149 -57.15 9.59 18.84
C PHE A 149 -58.19 8.50 19.08
#